data_AF-C6TEN1-F1
#
_entry.id   AF-C6TEN1-F1
#
_cell.length_a   1.000
_cell.length_b   1.000
_cell.length_c   1.000
_cell.angle_alpha   90.00
_cell.angle_beta   90.00
_cell.angle_gamma   90.00
#
_symmetry.space_group_name_H-M   'P 1'
#
loop_
_entity.id
_entity.type
_entity.pdbx_description
1 polymer ?
#
loop_
_entity_poly.entity_id
_entity_poly.type
_entity_poly.pdbx_seq_one_letter_code
_entity_poly.pdbx_strand_id
1 'polypeptide(L)'
;MASSSQSRCGSGSAASRLRNAASTFCSDSQPLLADIRKTVLMMKDIAVQLEKDNLPDKAKELEDAVIELVGLSELSVQFSSAVQAFANAYQPKEEFTNFNTLFEDELSRFKANQSSDVPKNPVVRQFKEAVWNVHHAGQPMPGEEQEDIVMTSIQSNILNITCPLSGKPVTELAEPVRSMECRHIYEKKVIMQYLKSKQHQCPISGCPKILQQISWCKIRCYD
;
A
#
# COMPACT_ATOMS: atom_id res chain seq x y z
N MET A 1 27.45 53.59 10.08
CA MET A 1 26.29 53.59 9.15
C MET A 1 26.82 53.08 7.82
N ALA A 2 26.30 52.06 7.16
CA ALA A 2 24.91 51.63 7.05
C ALA A 2 24.75 50.10 7.12
N SER A 3 23.66 49.69 7.76
CA SER A 3 23.04 48.36 7.68
C SER A 3 22.00 48.35 6.56
N SER A 4 21.95 47.27 5.79
CA SER A 4 20.73 46.71 5.18
C SER A 4 21.10 45.42 4.42
N SER A 5 21.00 44.22 5.02
CA SER A 5 19.81 43.35 5.04
C SER A 5 19.11 43.18 3.69
N GLN A 6 19.36 42.06 3.02
CA GLN A 6 18.33 41.38 2.21
C GLN A 6 18.51 39.87 2.30
N SER A 7 17.81 39.29 3.27
CA SER A 7 17.47 37.89 3.29
C SER A 7 16.14 37.67 2.56
N ARG A 8 16.07 36.58 1.80
CA ARG A 8 14.88 35.80 1.38
C ARG A 8 14.13 36.23 0.11
N CYS A 9 14.45 35.54 -0.98
CA CYS A 9 13.54 35.23 -2.09
C CYS A 9 13.49 33.71 -2.34
N GLY A 10 12.58 33.02 -1.64
CA GLY A 10 11.55 32.18 -2.27
C GLY A 10 11.85 30.90 -3.07
N SER A 11 13.04 30.31 -3.09
CA SER A 11 13.22 28.96 -3.69
C SER A 11 13.67 27.96 -2.64
N GLY A 12 12.84 26.94 -2.37
CA GLY A 12 13.20 25.87 -1.42
C GLY A 12 14.57 25.25 -1.77
N SER A 13 15.30 24.80 -0.76
CA SER A 13 16.61 24.15 -0.97
C SER A 13 16.50 23.02 -1.99
N ALA A 14 17.59 22.69 -2.70
CA ALA A 14 17.59 21.60 -3.70
C ALA A 14 17.03 20.28 -3.11
N ALA A 15 17.32 19.99 -1.85
CA ALA A 15 16.75 18.87 -1.12
C ALA A 15 15.22 18.98 -0.92
N SER A 16 14.69 20.19 -0.69
CA SER A 16 13.24 20.41 -0.60
C SER A 16 12.54 20.20 -1.95
N ARG A 17 13.16 20.63 -3.05
CA ARG A 17 12.65 20.38 -4.41
C ARG A 17 12.66 18.89 -4.74
N LEU A 18 13.74 18.18 -4.39
CA LEU A 18 13.85 16.74 -4.57
C LEU A 18 12.77 15.98 -3.78
N ARG A 19 12.56 16.33 -2.51
CA ARG A 19 11.49 15.75 -1.68
C ARG A 19 10.10 15.99 -2.27
N ASN A 20 9.83 17.19 -2.76
CA ASN A 20 8.55 17.50 -3.38
C ASN A 20 8.35 16.67 -4.66
N ALA A 21 9.36 16.58 -5.52
CA ALA A 21 9.29 15.78 -6.75
C ALA A 21 9.06 14.29 -6.45
N ALA A 22 9.77 13.73 -5.46
CA ALA A 22 9.58 12.35 -5.02
C ALA A 22 8.17 12.12 -4.43
N SER A 23 7.67 13.06 -3.63
CA SER A 23 6.31 12.98 -3.08
C SER A 23 5.24 13.05 -4.17
N THR A 24 5.41 13.89 -5.19
CA THR A 24 4.51 13.95 -6.35
C THR A 24 4.56 12.63 -7.10
N PHE A 25 5.74 12.12 -7.42
CA PHE A 25 5.91 10.82 -8.08
C PHE A 25 5.21 9.69 -7.33
N CYS A 26 5.39 9.61 -6.01
CA CYS A 26 4.75 8.58 -5.19
C CYS A 26 3.23 8.77 -5.13
N SER A 27 2.73 10.01 -5.08
CA SER A 27 1.30 10.30 -5.11
C SER A 27 0.67 9.88 -6.44
N ASP A 28 1.37 10.12 -7.56
CA ASP A 28 0.88 9.82 -8.90
C ASP A 28 0.86 8.31 -9.19
N SER A 29 1.73 7.52 -8.55
CA SER A 29 1.74 6.06 -8.71
C SER A 29 0.63 5.34 -7.92
N GLN A 30 0.10 5.94 -6.85
CA GLN A 30 -0.92 5.29 -6.00
C GLN A 30 -2.23 4.94 -6.72
N PRO A 31 -2.85 5.85 -7.53
CA PRO A 31 -4.07 5.52 -8.26
C PRO A 31 -3.89 4.34 -9.21
N LEU A 32 -2.77 4.30 -9.94
CA LEU A 32 -2.45 3.20 -10.86
C LEU A 32 -2.37 1.86 -10.12
N LEU A 33 -1.69 1.83 -8.97
CA LEU A 33 -1.58 0.64 -8.13
C LEU A 33 -2.95 0.18 -7.59
N ALA A 34 -3.84 1.13 -7.27
CA ALA A 34 -5.20 0.82 -6.85
C ALA A 34 -6.03 0.21 -8.00
N ASP A 35 -5.88 0.74 -9.21
CA ASP A 35 -6.56 0.24 -10.40
C ASP A 35 -6.05 -1.16 -10.80
N ILE A 36 -4.75 -1.42 -10.68
CA ILE A 36 -4.17 -2.76 -10.87
C ILE A 36 -4.83 -3.76 -9.92
N ARG A 37 -4.90 -3.44 -8.61
CA ARG A 37 -5.54 -4.34 -7.62
C ARG A 37 -7.00 -4.61 -7.94
N LYS A 38 -7.75 -3.58 -8.36
CA LYS A 38 -9.14 -3.73 -8.79
C LYS A 38 -9.26 -4.64 -10.02
N THR A 39 -8.35 -4.47 -10.97
CA THR A 39 -8.30 -5.27 -12.21
C THR A 39 -8.03 -6.74 -11.89
N VAL A 40 -7.09 -7.03 -10.98
CA VAL A 40 -6.81 -8.40 -10.52
C VAL A 40 -8.04 -9.05 -9.87
N LEU A 41 -8.82 -8.31 -9.09
CA LEU A 41 -10.07 -8.84 -8.52
C LEU A 41 -11.10 -9.18 -9.61
N MET A 42 -11.19 -8.37 -10.67
CA MET A 42 -12.07 -8.67 -11.82
C MET A 42 -11.57 -9.89 -12.60
N MET A 43 -10.26 -10.00 -12.81
CA MET A 43 -9.63 -11.16 -13.46
C MET A 43 -9.91 -12.45 -12.70
N LYS A 44 -9.88 -12.42 -11.36
CA LYS A 44 -10.28 -13.56 -10.53
C LYS A 44 -11.72 -14.00 -10.82
N ASP A 45 -12.66 -13.05 -10.83
CA ASP A 45 -14.07 -13.38 -11.10
C ASP A 45 -14.25 -13.96 -12.52
N ILE A 46 -13.48 -13.48 -13.50
CA ILE A 46 -13.44 -14.05 -14.86
C ILE A 46 -12.85 -15.47 -14.85
N ALA A 47 -11.73 -15.69 -14.15
CA ALA A 47 -11.10 -17.01 -14.04
C ALA A 47 -12.05 -18.06 -13.43
N VAL A 48 -12.83 -17.66 -12.43
CA VAL A 48 -13.88 -18.51 -11.84
C VAL A 48 -14.95 -18.88 -12.87
N GLN A 49 -15.34 -17.97 -13.78
CA GLN A 49 -16.29 -18.32 -14.84
C GLN A 49 -15.67 -19.22 -15.89
N LEU A 50 -14.42 -18.95 -16.31
CA LEU A 50 -13.68 -19.83 -17.23
C LEU A 50 -13.60 -21.26 -16.69
N GLU A 51 -13.35 -21.42 -15.39
CA GLU A 51 -13.29 -22.72 -14.74
C GLU A 51 -14.67 -23.42 -14.72
N LYS A 52 -15.76 -22.67 -14.48
CA LYS A 52 -17.14 -23.19 -14.56
C LYS A 52 -17.55 -23.59 -15.97
N ASP A 53 -17.03 -22.88 -16.97
CA ASP A 53 -17.26 -23.17 -18.38
C ASP A 53 -16.37 -24.33 -18.90
N ASN A 54 -15.62 -24.99 -18.01
CA ASN A 54 -14.66 -26.07 -18.32
C ASN A 54 -13.56 -25.62 -19.30
N LEU A 55 -13.05 -24.40 -19.12
CA LEU A 55 -11.92 -23.83 -19.86
C LEU A 55 -10.69 -23.63 -18.94
N PRO A 56 -10.16 -24.70 -18.31
CA PRO A 56 -9.09 -24.60 -17.31
C PRO A 56 -7.78 -24.04 -17.88
N ASP A 57 -7.48 -24.31 -19.15
CA ASP A 57 -6.30 -23.76 -19.82
C ASP A 57 -6.34 -22.22 -19.89
N LYS A 58 -7.54 -21.65 -20.11
CA LYS A 58 -7.73 -20.19 -20.14
C LYS A 58 -7.72 -19.57 -18.75
N ALA A 59 -8.26 -20.27 -17.74
CA ALA A 59 -8.11 -19.87 -16.35
C ALA A 59 -6.64 -19.85 -15.93
N LYS A 60 -5.84 -20.83 -16.41
CA LYS A 60 -4.41 -20.91 -16.14
C LYS A 60 -3.60 -19.81 -16.83
N GLU A 61 -3.86 -19.55 -18.12
CA GLU A 61 -3.25 -18.41 -18.82
C GLU A 61 -3.52 -17.08 -18.09
N LEU A 62 -4.74 -16.90 -17.58
CA LEU A 62 -5.12 -15.72 -16.81
C LEU A 62 -4.44 -15.66 -15.44
N GLU A 63 -4.25 -16.80 -14.77
CA GLU A 63 -3.48 -16.90 -13.52
C GLU A 63 -2.04 -16.43 -13.71
N ASP A 64 -1.37 -16.92 -14.76
CA ASP A 64 0.03 -16.56 -15.06
C ASP A 64 0.16 -15.05 -15.33
N ALA A 65 -0.79 -14.47 -16.08
CA ALA A 65 -0.86 -13.03 -16.32
C ALA A 65 -1.10 -12.22 -15.03
N VAL A 66 -1.93 -12.73 -14.12
CA VAL A 66 -2.16 -12.10 -12.80
C VAL A 66 -0.91 -12.15 -11.94
N ILE A 67 -0.17 -13.27 -11.94
CA ILE A 67 1.10 -13.39 -11.21
C ILE A 67 2.10 -12.35 -11.71
N GLU A 68 2.26 -12.22 -13.03
CA GLU A 68 3.14 -11.21 -13.63
C GLU A 68 2.71 -9.77 -13.25
N LEU A 69 1.42 -9.47 -13.39
CA LEU A 69 0.87 -8.14 -13.08
C LEU A 69 1.05 -7.77 -11.60
N VAL A 70 0.80 -8.71 -10.69
CA VAL A 70 1.01 -8.51 -9.25
C VAL A 70 2.50 -8.27 -8.97
N GLY A 71 3.40 -9.06 -9.55
CA GLY A 71 4.84 -8.87 -9.41
C GLY A 71 5.31 -7.49 -9.88
N LEU A 72 4.81 -7.02 -11.03
CA LEU A 72 5.10 -5.67 -11.55
C LEU A 72 4.54 -4.57 -10.63
N SER A 73 3.38 -4.80 -10.00
CA SER A 73 2.78 -3.85 -9.07
C SER A 73 3.58 -3.75 -7.76
N GLU A 74 4.10 -4.87 -7.25
CA GLU A 74 4.99 -4.89 -6.08
C GLU A 74 6.30 -4.17 -6.37
N LEU A 75 6.92 -4.46 -7.51
CA LEU A 75 8.09 -3.73 -8.00
C LEU A 75 7.86 -2.22 -8.04
N SER A 76 6.69 -1.79 -8.52
CA SER A 76 6.33 -0.37 -8.60
C SER A 76 6.15 0.28 -7.21
N VAL A 77 5.58 -0.44 -6.24
CA VAL A 77 5.47 0.01 -4.85
C VAL A 77 6.84 0.18 -4.21
N GLN A 78 7.70 -0.82 -4.38
CA GLN A 78 9.02 -0.80 -3.78
C GLN A 78 9.92 0.25 -4.44
N PHE A 79 9.84 0.43 -5.76
CA PHE A 79 10.51 1.50 -6.48
C PHE A 79 10.08 2.89 -5.99
N SER A 80 8.76 3.10 -5.84
CA SER A 80 8.23 4.35 -5.26
C SER A 80 8.79 4.60 -3.84
N SER A 81 8.87 3.55 -3.03
CA SER A 81 9.45 3.63 -1.68
C SER A 81 10.94 3.97 -1.71
N ALA A 82 11.71 3.40 -2.64
CA ALA A 82 13.13 3.70 -2.81
C ALA A 82 13.36 5.16 -3.25
N VAL A 83 12.57 5.67 -4.19
CA VAL A 83 12.59 7.08 -4.62
C VAL A 83 12.33 8.02 -3.45
N GLN A 84 11.32 7.70 -2.62
CA GLN A 84 10.99 8.50 -1.45
C GLN A 84 12.08 8.45 -0.38
N ALA A 85 12.65 7.27 -0.11
CA ALA A 85 13.73 7.08 0.85
C ALA A 85 14.98 7.86 0.43
N PHE A 86 15.37 7.76 -0.84
CA PHE A 86 16.46 8.53 -1.43
C PHE A 86 16.26 10.03 -1.23
N ALA A 87 15.09 10.56 -1.58
CA ALA A 87 14.80 11.99 -1.47
C ALA A 87 14.81 12.48 -0.01
N ASN A 88 14.40 11.64 0.93
CA ASN A 88 14.43 11.95 2.36
C ASN A 88 15.84 11.90 2.94
N ALA A 89 16.69 10.98 2.48
CA ALA A 89 18.06 10.81 2.94
C ALA A 89 19.01 11.88 2.36
N TYR A 90 18.71 12.44 1.19
CA TYR A 90 19.58 13.40 0.52
C TYR A 90 19.80 14.68 1.35
N GLN A 91 21.07 14.97 1.61
CA GLN A 91 21.54 16.23 2.19
C GLN A 91 22.47 16.93 1.20
N PRO A 92 22.29 18.25 0.94
CA PRO A 92 23.20 19.01 0.10
C PRO A 92 24.61 18.99 0.68
N LYS A 93 25.61 18.67 -0.15
CA LYS A 93 27.04 18.78 0.18
C LYS A 93 27.65 19.96 -0.57
N GLU A 94 28.82 20.42 -0.13
CA GLU A 94 29.58 21.47 -0.85
C GLU A 94 30.07 20.99 -2.22
N GLU A 95 30.28 19.69 -2.39
CA GLU A 95 30.67 19.06 -3.65
C GLU A 95 29.49 18.84 -4.60
N PHE A 96 29.79 18.82 -5.90
CA PHE A 96 28.78 18.54 -6.94
C PHE A 96 28.20 17.13 -6.78
N THR A 97 26.87 17.05 -6.67
CA THR A 97 26.17 15.77 -6.56
C THR A 97 25.88 15.19 -7.95
N ASN A 98 26.39 14.00 -8.25
CA ASN A 98 25.94 13.22 -9.39
C ASN A 98 24.68 12.43 -9.01
N PHE A 99 23.51 12.98 -9.33
CA PHE A 99 22.23 12.35 -9.00
C PHE A 99 22.00 11.03 -9.75
N ASN A 100 22.57 10.87 -10.95
CA ASN A 100 22.39 9.67 -11.74
C ASN A 100 23.03 8.46 -11.06
N THR A 101 24.28 8.60 -10.61
CA THR A 101 24.99 7.52 -9.91
C THR A 101 24.34 7.18 -8.58
N LEU A 102 23.92 8.18 -7.79
CA LEU A 102 23.25 7.94 -6.52
C LEU A 102 21.91 7.21 -6.70
N PHE A 103 21.18 7.53 -7.77
CA PHE A 103 19.92 6.89 -8.08
C PHE A 103 20.12 5.44 -8.54
N GLU A 104 21.09 5.19 -9.42
CA GLU A 104 21.45 3.84 -9.86
C GLU A 104 21.96 2.95 -8.72
N ASP A 105 22.71 3.52 -7.77
CA ASP A 105 23.18 2.80 -6.58
C ASP A 105 22.02 2.42 -5.64
N GLU A 106 21.07 3.33 -5.43
CA GLU A 106 19.84 3.04 -4.66
C GLU A 106 18.97 2.01 -5.38
N LEU A 107 18.84 2.12 -6.70
CA LEU A 107 18.09 1.16 -7.53
C LEU A 107 18.72 -0.23 -7.50
N SER A 108 20.04 -0.31 -7.51
CA SER A 108 20.79 -1.57 -7.42
C SER A 108 20.63 -2.22 -6.05
N ARG A 109 20.72 -1.43 -4.97
CA ARG A 109 20.40 -1.89 -3.60
C ARG A 109 18.96 -2.37 -3.48
N PHE A 110 18.03 -1.65 -4.10
CA PHE A 110 16.63 -2.02 -4.16
C PHE A 110 16.43 -3.39 -4.84
N LYS A 111 17.01 -3.59 -6.03
CA LYS A 111 16.94 -4.87 -6.75
C LYS A 111 17.58 -6.03 -5.99
N ALA A 112 18.69 -5.79 -5.29
CA ALA A 112 19.36 -6.81 -4.48
C ALA A 112 18.53 -7.26 -3.26
N ASN A 113 17.68 -6.38 -2.73
CA ASN A 113 16.77 -6.67 -1.62
C ASN A 113 15.41 -7.21 -2.09
N GLN A 114 15.23 -7.43 -3.39
CA GLN A 114 14.00 -7.99 -3.96
C GLN A 114 13.89 -9.47 -3.59
N SER A 115 13.28 -9.75 -2.45
CA SER A 115 12.73 -11.07 -2.12
C SER A 115 11.22 -10.97 -2.27
N SER A 116 10.71 -11.22 -3.48
CA SER A 116 9.27 -11.44 -3.66
C SER A 116 9.06 -12.85 -4.13
N ASP A 117 8.63 -13.71 -3.21
CA ASP A 117 7.94 -14.93 -3.56
C ASP A 117 6.52 -14.53 -3.99
N VAL A 118 6.39 -13.92 -5.18
CA VAL A 118 5.13 -13.43 -5.75
C VAL A 118 4.01 -14.48 -5.70
N PRO A 119 4.29 -15.78 -5.92
CA PRO A 119 3.30 -16.83 -5.71
C PRO A 119 2.67 -16.89 -4.31
N LYS A 120 3.36 -16.41 -3.27
CA LYS A 120 2.87 -16.29 -1.89
C LYS A 120 2.11 -14.99 -1.62
N ASN A 121 2.00 -14.10 -2.60
CA ASN A 121 1.23 -12.87 -2.43
C ASN A 121 -0.24 -13.20 -2.08
N PRO A 122 -0.83 -12.57 -1.04
CA PRO A 122 -2.20 -12.88 -0.63
C PRO A 122 -3.26 -12.75 -1.72
N VAL A 123 -3.08 -11.84 -2.69
CA VAL A 123 -3.99 -11.64 -3.82
C VAL A 123 -3.88 -12.79 -4.81
N VAL A 124 -2.67 -13.26 -5.12
CA VAL A 124 -2.44 -14.44 -5.97
C VAL A 124 -2.99 -15.69 -5.31
N ARG A 125 -2.79 -15.84 -4.00
CA ARG A 125 -3.35 -16.94 -3.21
C ARG A 125 -4.88 -16.98 -3.28
N GLN A 126 -5.53 -15.85 -2.99
CA GLN A 126 -6.98 -15.72 -3.10
C GLN A 126 -7.51 -15.99 -4.51
N PHE A 127 -6.72 -15.64 -5.54
CA PHE A 127 -7.05 -15.97 -6.91
C PHE A 127 -7.08 -17.48 -7.11
N LYS A 128 -5.99 -18.18 -6.74
CA LYS A 128 -5.85 -19.64 -6.88
C LYS A 128 -6.93 -20.39 -6.09
N GLU A 129 -7.18 -19.98 -4.85
CA GLU A 129 -8.23 -20.56 -4.01
C GLU A 129 -9.61 -20.40 -4.64
N ALA A 130 -9.92 -19.24 -5.22
CA ALA A 130 -11.23 -19.00 -5.82
C ALA A 130 -11.47 -19.90 -7.05
N VAL A 131 -10.45 -20.09 -7.87
CA VAL A 131 -10.50 -21.01 -9.03
C VAL A 131 -10.60 -22.46 -8.55
N TRP A 132 -9.75 -22.88 -7.61
CA TRP A 132 -9.76 -24.23 -7.03
C TRP A 132 -11.15 -24.63 -6.47
N ASN A 133 -11.78 -23.71 -5.74
CA ASN A 133 -13.07 -23.92 -5.09
C ASN A 133 -14.23 -24.18 -6.06
N VAL A 134 -14.08 -23.93 -7.36
CA VAL A 134 -15.13 -24.20 -8.36
C VAL A 134 -15.48 -25.68 -8.41
N HIS A 135 -14.48 -26.55 -8.39
CA HIS A 135 -14.67 -28.02 -8.47
C HIS A 135 -14.35 -28.74 -7.15
N HIS A 136 -13.73 -28.05 -6.20
CA HIS A 136 -13.21 -28.63 -4.95
C HIS A 136 -13.73 -27.93 -3.70
N ALA A 137 -14.97 -27.42 -3.75
CA ALA A 137 -15.58 -26.70 -2.64
C ALA A 137 -15.48 -27.50 -1.31
N GLY A 138 -14.89 -26.87 -0.29
CA GLY A 138 -14.69 -27.47 1.03
C GLY A 138 -13.43 -28.34 1.16
N GLN A 139 -12.64 -28.50 0.10
CA GLN A 139 -11.33 -29.15 0.14
C GLN A 139 -10.22 -28.09 0.17
N PRO A 140 -9.19 -28.26 1.03
CA PRO A 140 -8.04 -27.38 1.00
C PRO A 140 -7.27 -27.52 -0.32
N MET A 141 -6.71 -26.43 -0.83
CA MET A 141 -5.90 -26.43 -2.04
C MET A 141 -4.57 -27.17 -1.78
N PRO A 142 -4.14 -28.12 -2.64
CA PRO A 142 -2.92 -28.90 -2.43
C PRO A 142 -1.67 -28.02 -2.47
N GLY A 143 -0.70 -28.28 -1.57
CA GLY A 143 0.60 -27.61 -1.57
C GLY A 143 0.71 -26.35 -0.72
N GLU A 144 -0.34 -25.98 0.04
CA GLU A 144 -0.33 -24.90 1.05
C GLU A 144 -0.39 -25.43 2.49
N GLU A 145 0.11 -26.65 2.73
CA GLU A 145 0.16 -27.24 4.07
C GLU A 145 1.35 -26.64 4.84
N GLN A 146 1.04 -25.79 5.84
CA GLN A 146 1.93 -25.17 6.85
C GLN A 146 2.57 -23.83 6.50
N GLU A 147 1.77 -22.77 6.42
CA GLU A 147 2.18 -21.48 7.01
C GLU A 147 1.00 -20.98 7.85
N ASP A 148 1.26 -20.73 9.14
CA ASP A 148 0.26 -20.33 10.14
C ASP A 148 -0.71 -19.30 9.56
N ILE A 149 -1.98 -19.67 9.57
CA ILE A 149 -3.08 -18.79 9.21
C ILE A 149 -3.13 -17.68 10.27
N VAL A 150 -2.36 -16.60 10.09
CA VAL A 150 -2.84 -15.31 10.57
C VAL A 150 -3.97 -14.96 9.63
N MET A 151 -5.16 -15.41 10.01
CA MET A 151 -6.41 -15.09 9.35
C MET A 151 -6.67 -13.59 9.54
N THR A 152 -5.91 -12.75 8.85
CA THR A 152 -6.39 -11.43 8.47
C THR A 152 -7.43 -11.70 7.40
N SER A 153 -8.59 -12.08 7.90
CA SER A 153 -9.86 -12.15 7.25
C SER A 153 -9.90 -11.17 6.08
N ILE A 154 -10.34 -11.65 4.93
CA ILE A 154 -10.63 -10.91 3.70
C ILE A 154 -11.83 -9.95 3.94
N GLN A 155 -11.95 -9.38 5.14
CA GLN A 155 -12.90 -8.34 5.45
C GLN A 155 -12.22 -7.00 5.22
N SER A 156 -12.10 -6.69 3.92
CA SER A 156 -12.23 -5.35 3.34
C SER A 156 -11.02 -4.39 3.40
N ASN A 157 -10.27 -4.25 2.30
CA ASN A 157 -9.58 -3.02 1.87
C ASN A 157 -8.93 -2.20 3.02
N ILE A 158 -8.16 -2.85 3.89
CA ILE A 158 -7.47 -2.17 4.99
C ILE A 158 -6.28 -1.41 4.39
N LEU A 159 -6.28 -0.08 4.52
CA LEU A 159 -5.30 0.78 3.85
C LEU A 159 -4.09 1.15 4.74
N ASN A 160 -4.09 0.73 6.02
CA ASN A 160 -2.99 1.00 6.95
C ASN A 160 -2.71 -0.19 7.86
N ILE A 161 -1.42 -0.45 8.12
CA ILE A 161 -0.93 -1.54 8.98
C ILE A 161 -0.86 -1.16 10.46
N THR A 162 -0.73 0.13 10.76
CA THR A 162 -0.68 0.69 12.12
C THR A 162 -1.69 1.83 12.25
N CYS A 163 -2.20 2.05 13.46
CA CYS A 163 -2.99 3.24 13.76
C CYS A 163 -2.08 4.48 13.67
N PRO A 164 -2.37 5.46 12.81
CA PRO A 164 -1.54 6.66 12.65
C PRO A 164 -1.52 7.57 13.89
N LEU A 165 -2.45 7.38 14.85
CA LEU A 165 -2.53 8.19 16.06
C LEU A 165 -1.90 7.52 17.27
N SER A 166 -2.04 6.19 17.42
CA SER A 166 -1.47 5.46 18.55
C SER A 166 -0.18 4.71 18.24
N GLY A 167 0.17 4.56 16.96
CA GLY A 167 1.33 3.80 16.51
C GLY A 167 1.20 2.28 16.64
N LYS A 168 0.15 1.79 17.32
CA LYS A 168 -0.10 0.35 17.50
C LYS A 168 -0.43 -0.32 16.16
N PRO A 169 0.00 -1.56 15.93
CA PRO A 169 -0.43 -2.32 14.77
C PRO A 169 -1.95 -2.54 14.84
N VAL A 170 -2.60 -2.53 13.68
CA VAL A 170 -4.06 -2.67 13.58
C VAL A 170 -4.57 -3.95 14.23
N THR A 171 -3.75 -5.01 14.20
CA THR A 171 -3.99 -6.31 14.83
C THR A 171 -4.02 -6.28 16.36
N GLU A 172 -3.43 -5.26 17.00
CA GLU A 172 -3.34 -5.13 18.47
C GLU A 172 -4.25 -4.04 19.03
N LEU A 173 -5.17 -3.51 18.21
CA LEU A 173 -6.12 -2.49 18.65
C LEU A 173 -7.26 -3.13 19.45
N ALA A 174 -7.49 -2.65 20.67
CA ALA A 174 -8.58 -3.13 21.52
C ALA A 174 -9.99 -2.82 20.94
N GLU A 175 -10.15 -1.65 20.32
CA GLU A 175 -11.39 -1.26 19.63
C GLU A 175 -11.03 -0.58 18.30
N PRO A 176 -10.79 -1.36 17.23
CA PRO A 176 -10.52 -0.81 15.91
C PRO A 176 -11.80 -0.22 15.30
N VAL A 177 -11.70 1.01 14.80
CA VAL A 177 -12.77 1.67 14.04
C VAL A 177 -12.26 2.10 12.68
N ARG A 178 -13.10 1.94 11.67
CA ARG A 178 -12.76 2.28 10.29
C ARG A 178 -13.56 3.48 9.81
N SER A 179 -12.86 4.42 9.19
CA SER A 179 -13.51 5.54 8.48
C SER A 179 -14.15 5.05 7.19
N MET A 180 -15.42 5.38 6.95
CA MET A 180 -16.06 5.07 5.67
C MET A 180 -15.54 5.97 4.52
N GLU A 181 -14.99 7.14 4.83
CA GLU A 181 -14.51 8.11 3.84
C GLU A 181 -13.16 7.73 3.22
N CYS A 182 -12.26 7.19 4.04
CA CYS A 182 -10.88 6.88 3.63
C CYS A 182 -10.46 5.46 3.95
N ARG A 183 -11.33 4.63 4.54
CA ARG A 183 -11.09 3.21 4.84
C ARG A 183 -9.90 2.91 5.78
N HIS A 184 -9.26 3.93 6.34
CA HIS A 184 -8.23 3.79 7.35
C HIS A 184 -8.82 3.38 8.70
N ILE A 185 -8.02 2.63 9.46
CA ILE A 185 -8.36 2.06 10.77
C ILE A 185 -7.64 2.83 11.87
N TYR A 186 -8.37 3.09 12.95
CA TYR A 186 -7.88 3.81 14.11
C TYR A 186 -8.29 3.14 15.42
N GLU A 187 -7.56 3.42 16.48
CA GLU A 187 -7.98 3.11 17.83
C GLU A 187 -9.10 4.06 18.26
N LYS A 188 -10.28 3.51 18.56
CA LYS A 188 -11.51 4.29 18.83
C LYS A 188 -11.32 5.41 19.84
N LYS A 189 -10.68 5.13 20.98
CA LYS A 189 -10.49 6.13 22.05
C LYS A 189 -9.65 7.31 21.57
N VAL A 190 -8.61 7.03 20.80
CA VAL A 190 -7.63 8.01 20.32
C VAL A 190 -8.24 8.86 19.20
N ILE A 191 -8.91 8.24 18.23
CA ILE A 191 -9.54 9.00 17.14
C ILE A 191 -10.69 9.88 17.64
N MET A 192 -11.46 9.42 18.63
CA MET A 192 -12.53 10.22 19.23
C MET A 192 -11.98 11.42 20.00
N GLN A 193 -10.78 11.33 20.59
CA GLN A 193 -10.10 12.47 21.21
C GLN A 193 -9.58 13.44 20.15
N TYR A 194 -9.00 12.93 19.07
CA TYR A 194 -8.51 13.72 17.94
C TYR A 194 -9.64 14.52 17.24
N LEU A 195 -10.82 13.94 17.06
CA LEU A 195 -11.97 14.64 16.48
C LEU A 195 -12.53 15.74 17.41
N LYS A 196 -12.36 15.62 18.73
CA LYS A 196 -12.78 16.63 19.70
C LYS A 196 -11.86 17.87 19.68
N SER A 197 -10.60 17.74 19.28
CA SER A 197 -9.64 18.86 19.22
C SER A 197 -9.75 19.72 17.94
N LYS A 198 -10.92 19.72 17.27
CA LYS A 198 -11.20 20.45 16.01
C LYS A 198 -10.35 20.03 14.79
N GLN A 199 -9.66 18.90 14.87
CA GLN A 199 -8.87 18.36 13.76
C GLN A 199 -9.68 17.26 13.08
N HIS A 200 -10.28 17.59 11.93
CA HIS A 200 -11.16 16.66 11.21
C HIS A 200 -10.49 16.02 10.01
N GLN A 201 -9.24 16.38 9.68
CA GLN A 201 -8.50 15.76 8.58
C GLN A 201 -7.97 14.39 8.98
N CYS A 202 -7.97 13.46 8.02
CA CYS A 202 -7.31 12.17 8.18
C CYS A 202 -5.83 12.37 8.55
N PRO A 203 -5.32 11.78 9.64
CA PRO A 203 -3.93 11.93 10.08
C PRO A 203 -2.93 11.09 9.26
N ILE A 204 -3.40 10.33 8.27
CA ILE A 204 -2.52 9.64 7.32
C ILE A 204 -1.96 10.67 6.34
N SER A 205 -0.63 10.76 6.26
CA SER A 205 0.07 11.60 5.29
C SER A 205 -0.45 11.36 3.88
N GLY A 206 -0.90 12.44 3.22
CA GLY A 206 -1.40 12.38 1.84
C GLY A 206 -2.89 12.03 1.70
N CYS A 207 -3.64 11.80 2.78
CA CYS A 207 -5.08 11.56 2.68
C CYS A 207 -5.88 12.89 2.80
N PRO A 208 -6.58 13.35 1.74
CA PRO A 208 -7.30 14.62 1.76
C PRO A 208 -8.67 14.54 2.45
N LYS A 209 -9.07 13.35 2.95
CA LYS A 209 -10.43 13.09 3.43
C LYS A 209 -10.66 13.65 4.84
N ILE A 210 -11.86 14.17 5.05
CA ILE A 210 -12.34 14.67 6.34
C ILE A 210 -13.09 13.55 7.04
N LEU A 211 -12.73 13.28 8.29
CA LEU A 211 -13.32 12.27 9.15
C LEU A 211 -14.59 12.84 9.79
N GLN A 212 -15.74 12.22 9.49
CA GLN A 212 -17.02 12.58 10.09
C GLN A 212 -17.41 11.60 11.20
N GLN A 213 -18.09 12.10 12.22
CA GLN A 213 -18.43 11.35 13.44
C GLN A 213 -19.51 10.27 13.23
N ILE A 214 -20.21 10.27 12.09
CA ILE A 214 -21.44 9.49 11.88
C ILE A 214 -21.19 8.15 11.16
N SER A 215 -20.00 7.93 10.59
CA SER A 215 -19.73 6.79 9.69
C SER A 215 -18.55 5.92 10.14
N TRP A 216 -18.58 5.42 11.37
CA TRP A 216 -17.57 4.47 11.87
C TRP A 216 -18.11 3.05 11.87
N CYS A 217 -17.60 2.21 10.96
CA CYS A 217 -17.90 0.78 11.00
C CYS A 217 -17.07 0.13 12.11
N LYS A 218 -17.74 -0.58 13.03
CA LYS A 218 -17.06 -1.37 14.07
C LYS A 218 -16.51 -2.62 13.41
N ILE A 219 -15.20 -2.74 13.35
CA ILE A 219 -14.56 -3.99 12.94
C ILE A 219 -14.72 -4.94 14.12
N ARG A 220 -15.62 -5.93 13.99
CA ARG A 220 -15.67 -7.04 14.95
C ARG A 220 -14.55 -8.00 14.57
N CYS A 221 -13.42 -7.87 15.24
CA CYS A 221 -12.49 -8.99 15.41
C CYS A 221 -13.22 -9.98 16.31
N TYR A 222 -13.75 -11.05 15.73
CA TYR A 222 -14.19 -12.21 16.52
C TYR A 222 -12.97 -13.10 16.74
N ASP A 223 -12.84 -13.56 18.00
CA ASP A 223 -11.88 -14.58 18.42
C ASP A 223 -12.00 -15.87 17.61
#